data_AF-A0A5N6LSI9-F1
#
_entry.id   AF-A0A5N6LSI9-F1
#
_cell.length_a   1.000
_cell.length_b   1.000
_cell.length_c   1.000
_cell.angle_alpha   90.00
_cell.angle_beta   90.00
_cell.angle_gamma   90.00
#
_symmetry.space_group_name_H-M   'P 1'
#
loop_
_entity.id
_entity.type
_entity.pdbx_description
1 polymer ?
#
loop_
_entity_poly.entity_id
_entity_poly.type
_entity_poly.pdbx_seq_one_letter_code
_entity_poly.pdbx_strand_id
1 'polypeptide(L)'
;MILLARFGKRDELSPRFVGPFKILERIGSVAYRLELPPELSNIHDVFHVSNLKKCLADESLIVPFEEIQIDEKLQFSEEPVEIMDREMKVLKRNRIPIVKVRWNS
;
A
#
# COMPACT_ATOMS: atom_id res chain seq x y z
N MET A 1 -11.14 -5.78 7.49
CA MET A 1 -10.10 -4.77 7.26
C MET A 1 -10.18 -4.23 5.85
N ILE A 2 -9.70 -3.02 5.61
CA ILE A 2 -9.68 -2.36 4.30
C ILE A 2 -8.29 -1.76 4.05
N LEU A 3 -7.85 -1.78 2.80
CA LEU A 3 -6.61 -1.16 2.39
C LEU A 3 -6.89 0.26 1.90
N LEU A 4 -6.01 1.19 2.25
CA LEU A 4 -6.10 2.58 1.81
C LEU A 4 -5.17 2.79 0.61
N ALA A 5 -5.64 3.50 -0.40
CA ALA A 5 -4.82 3.89 -1.54
C ALA A 5 -3.82 4.97 -1.10
N ARG A 6 -2.57 4.85 -1.57
CA ARG A 6 -1.56 5.88 -1.31
C ARG A 6 -1.88 7.19 -2.04
N PHE A 7 -1.38 8.29 -1.49
CA PHE A 7 -1.45 9.61 -2.12
C PHE A 7 -0.04 10.06 -2.55
N GLY A 8 0.06 10.83 -3.63
CA GLY A 8 1.33 11.37 -4.12
C GLY A 8 1.99 10.61 -5.28
N LYS A 9 3.31 10.79 -5.44
CA LYS A 9 4.07 10.27 -6.60
C LYS A 9 4.02 8.74 -6.63
N ARG A 10 3.58 8.22 -7.77
CA ARG A 10 3.49 6.81 -8.07
C ARG A 10 4.82 6.36 -8.64
N ASP A 11 5.65 5.72 -7.82
CA ASP A 11 6.80 5.00 -8.33
C ASP A 11 6.36 3.61 -8.83
N GLU A 12 6.93 3.15 -9.96
CA GLU A 12 6.44 1.98 -10.70
C GLU A 12 6.45 0.70 -9.85
N LEU A 13 7.38 0.62 -8.90
CA LEU A 13 7.63 -0.55 -8.07
C LEU A 13 7.05 -0.44 -6.66
N SER A 14 6.43 0.68 -6.31
CA SER A 14 5.91 0.92 -4.96
C SER A 14 4.52 0.30 -4.71
N PRO A 15 4.23 -0.21 -3.50
CA PRO A 15 2.93 -0.81 -3.17
C PRO A 15 1.78 0.18 -3.34
N ARG A 16 0.77 -0.14 -4.17
CA ARG A 16 -0.34 0.79 -4.48
C ARG A 16 -1.29 1.07 -3.31
N PHE A 17 -1.37 0.14 -2.36
CA PHE A 17 -2.24 0.21 -1.21
C PHE A 17 -1.42 0.00 0.04
N VAL A 18 -1.83 0.67 1.11
CA VAL A 18 -1.18 0.64 2.42
C VAL A 18 -2.14 0.06 3.44
N GLY A 19 -1.57 -0.69 4.39
CA GLY A 19 -2.13 -1.07 5.69
C GLY A 19 -3.50 -1.75 5.69
N PRO A 20 -3.71 -2.82 6.46
CA PRO A 20 -5.06 -3.22 6.83
C PRO A 20 -5.60 -2.27 7.90
N PHE A 21 -6.47 -1.33 7.52
CA PHE A 21 -7.16 -0.51 8.51
C PHE A 21 -8.50 -1.15 8.90
N LYS A 22 -8.88 -0.99 10.17
CA LYS A 22 -10.20 -1.37 10.64
C LYS A 22 -11.20 -0.27 10.30
N ILE A 23 -12.40 -0.64 9.90
CA ILE A 23 -13.48 0.32 9.67
C ILE A 23 -14.16 0.54 11.02
N LEU A 24 -14.17 1.78 11.52
CA LEU A 24 -14.88 2.16 12.73
C LEU A 24 -16.37 2.37 12.44
N GLU A 25 -16.67 3.16 11.41
CA GLU A 25 -18.04 3.42 10.98
C GLU A 25 -18.13 3.74 9.49
N ARG A 26 -19.35 3.67 8.96
CA ARG A 26 -19.66 4.10 7.59
C ARG A 26 -20.29 5.48 7.64
N ILE A 27 -19.67 6.46 6.99
CA ILE A 27 -20.18 7.83 6.90
C ILE A 27 -20.91 7.99 5.56
N GLY A 28 -22.23 7.92 5.61
CA GLY A 28 -23.09 8.00 4.43
C GLY A 28 -22.89 6.85 3.45
N SER A 29 -23.22 7.06 2.18
CA SER A 29 -23.11 6.00 1.17
C SER A 29 -21.68 5.84 0.63
N VAL A 30 -20.85 6.90 0.69
CA VAL A 30 -19.61 7.04 -0.08
C VAL A 30 -18.34 7.21 0.76
N ALA A 31 -18.42 7.19 2.09
CA ALA A 31 -17.25 7.31 2.94
C ALA A 31 -17.25 6.33 4.12
N TYR A 32 -16.05 6.01 4.61
CA TYR A 32 -15.83 5.19 5.79
C TYR A 32 -14.83 5.89 6.72
N ARG A 33 -15.09 5.81 8.02
CA ARG A 33 -14.13 6.19 9.05
C ARG A 33 -13.27 4.97 9.39
N LEU A 34 -11.96 5.15 9.38
CA LEU A 34 -10.97 4.12 9.66
C LEU A 34 -10.32 4.34 11.02
N GLU A 35 -9.91 3.25 11.66
CA GLU A 35 -9.02 3.28 12.81
C GLU A 35 -7.60 3.51 12.29
N LEU A 36 -7.14 4.76 12.37
CA LEU A 36 -5.77 5.13 12.00
C LEU A 36 -4.83 4.99 13.20
N PRO A 37 -3.59 4.51 12.99
CA PRO A 37 -2.59 4.43 14.03
C PRO A 37 -2.05 5.85 14.35
N PRO A 38 -1.45 6.07 15.53
CA PRO A 38 -1.08 7.40 16.02
C PRO A 38 -0.09 8.14 15.10
N GLU A 39 0.70 7.43 14.31
CA GLU A 39 1.62 7.95 13.31
C GLU A 39 0.90 8.73 12.20
N LEU A 40 -0.39 8.42 11.95
CA LEU A 40 -1.24 9.09 10.97
C LEU A 40 -2.31 9.97 11.63
N SER A 41 -2.14 10.33 12.90
CA SER A 41 -3.12 11.14 13.66
C SER A 41 -3.37 12.53 13.07
N ASN A 42 -2.46 13.01 12.23
CA ASN A 42 -2.58 14.26 11.49
C ASN A 42 -3.46 14.15 10.23
N ILE A 43 -3.80 12.92 9.80
CA ILE A 43 -4.65 12.65 8.64
C ILE A 43 -6.10 12.49 9.09
N HIS A 44 -7.03 12.98 8.27
CA HIS A 44 -8.45 12.71 8.48
C HIS A 44 -8.73 11.20 8.40
N ASP A 45 -9.41 10.68 9.41
CA ASP A 45 -9.80 9.28 9.53
C ASP A 45 -10.94 8.87 8.57
N VAL A 46 -11.54 9.83 7.87
CA VAL A 46 -12.64 9.61 6.92
C VAL A 46 -12.14 9.57 5.49
N PHE A 47 -12.36 8.44 4.82
CA PHE A 47 -11.93 8.21 3.44
C PHE A 47 -13.11 7.87 2.52
N HIS A 48 -13.05 8.41 1.30
CA HIS A 48 -14.00 8.08 0.24
C HIS A 48 -13.79 6.65 -0.28
N VAL A 49 -14.88 5.95 -0.63
CA VAL A 49 -14.86 4.55 -1.09
C VAL A 49 -13.94 4.28 -2.28
N SER A 50 -13.68 5.27 -3.14
CA SER A 50 -12.75 5.15 -4.26
C SER A 50 -11.30 4.92 -3.83
N ASN A 51 -10.95 5.38 -2.64
CA ASN A 51 -9.60 5.28 -2.09
C ASN A 51 -9.43 4.00 -1.26
N LEU A 52 -10.48 3.17 -1.17
CA LEU A 52 -10.51 2.01 -0.30
C LEU A 52 -10.61 0.73 -1.12
N LYS A 53 -9.85 -0.29 -0.74
CA LYS A 53 -9.92 -1.62 -1.37
C LYS A 53 -10.10 -2.69 -0.31
N LYS A 54 -11.11 -3.54 -0.50
CA LYS A 54 -11.37 -4.67 0.41
C LYS A 54 -10.10 -5.54 0.50
N CYS A 55 -9.58 -5.71 1.72
CA CYS A 55 -8.50 -6.65 1.97
C CYS A 55 -9.11 -8.07 1.91
N LEU A 56 -8.61 -8.89 0.99
CA LEU A 56 -9.00 -10.30 0.84
C LEU A 56 -7.88 -11.25 1.30
N ALA A 57 -6.78 -10.70 1.80
CA ALA A 57 -5.67 -11.49 2.30
C ALA A 57 -6.04 -12.12 3.64
N ASP A 58 -5.62 -13.37 3.83
CA ASP A 58 -5.52 -13.97 5.17
C ASP A 58 -4.67 -13.06 6.05
N GLU A 59 -5.05 -12.90 7.32
CA GLU A 59 -4.37 -12.01 8.27
C GLU A 59 -2.86 -12.28 8.39
N SER A 60 -2.41 -13.49 8.04
CA SER A 60 -1.01 -13.93 8.03
C SER A 60 -0.17 -13.45 6.83
N LEU A 61 -0.79 -12.97 5.75
CA LEU A 61 -0.11 -12.43 4.56
C LEU A 61 -0.06 -10.91 4.55
N ILE A 62 -0.57 -10.27 5.60
CA ILE A 62 -0.65 -8.83 5.65
C ILE A 62 0.65 -8.29 6.24
N VAL A 63 1.42 -7.59 5.41
CA VAL A 63 2.56 -6.79 5.87
C VAL A 63 2.01 -5.71 6.81
N PRO A 64 2.42 -5.70 8.09
CA PRO A 64 1.96 -4.73 9.06
C PRO A 64 2.30 -3.31 8.62
N PHE A 65 1.44 -2.36 8.98
CA PHE A 65 1.69 -0.94 8.72
C PHE A 65 2.99 -0.47 9.39
N GLU A 66 3.40 -1.07 10.52
CA GLU A 66 4.65 -0.73 11.22
C GLU A 66 5.92 -1.01 10.40
N GLU A 67 5.88 -1.93 9.42
CA GLU A 67 7.03 -2.25 8.56
C GLU A 67 7.18 -1.27 7.38
N ILE A 68 6.25 -0.33 7.22
CA ILE A 68 6.16 0.54 6.05
C ILE A 68 6.23 2.00 6.53
N GLN A 69 7.39 2.65 6.36
CA GLN A 69 7.55 4.07 6.67
C GLN A 69 6.68 4.92 5.74
N ILE A 70 5.57 5.42 6.30
CA ILE A 70 4.63 6.30 5.61
C ILE A 70 4.68 7.66 6.29
N ASP A 71 4.97 8.68 5.48
CA ASP A 71 4.90 10.07 5.91
C ASP A 71 3.45 10.51 6.13
N GLU A 72 3.31 11.57 6.90
CA GLU A 72 2.09 12.30 7.27
C GLU A 72 1.11 12.60 6.12
N LYS A 73 1.52 12.44 4.86
CA LYS A 73 0.71 12.63 3.66
C LYS A 73 0.34 11.33 2.94
N LEU A 74 0.47 10.18 3.61
CA LEU A 74 0.39 8.85 3.00
C LEU A 74 1.39 8.65 1.85
N GLN A 75 2.52 9.36 1.93
CA GLN A 75 3.62 9.24 0.98
C GLN A 75 4.61 8.20 1.52
N PHE A 76 5.01 7.28 0.67
CA PHE A 76 5.90 6.19 1.03
C PHE A 76 7.34 6.56 0.71
N SER A 77 8.24 6.36 1.66
CA SER A 77 9.68 6.62 1.54
C SER A 77 10.53 5.36 1.60
N GLU A 78 10.04 4.23 1.08
CA GLU A 78 10.84 3.01 1.00
C GLU A 78 11.70 3.10 -0.26
N GLU A 79 13.01 3.24 -0.06
CA GLU A 79 13.99 3.21 -1.14
C GLU A 79 14.33 1.74 -1.48
N PRO A 80 14.38 1.37 -2.77
CA PRO A 80 14.81 0.05 -3.18
C PRO A 80 16.29 -0.12 -2.80
N VAL A 81 16.57 -1.08 -1.92
CA VAL A 81 17.91 -1.31 -1.36
C VAL A 81 18.83 -1.87 -2.41
N GLU A 82 18.36 -2.91 -3.10
CA GLU A 82 19.16 -3.65 -4.04
C GLU A 82 18.26 -4.47 -4.98
N ILE A 83 18.66 -4.57 -6.24
CA ILE A 83 18.08 -5.54 -7.18
C ILE A 83 18.75 -6.88 -6.89
N MET A 84 18.04 -7.78 -6.22
CA MET A 84 18.52 -9.11 -5.87
C MET A 84 18.68 -10.03 -7.07
N ASP A 85 17.80 -9.91 -8.07
CA ASP A 85 17.79 -10.82 -9.20
C ASP A 85 17.20 -10.18 -10.45
N ARG A 86 17.57 -10.70 -11.62
CA ARG A 86 17.05 -10.27 -12.92
C ARG A 86 16.76 -11.50 -13.78
N GLU A 87 15.49 -11.74 -14.04
CA GLU A 87 15.02 -12.83 -14.90
C GLU A 87 14.47 -12.27 -16.21
N MET A 88 14.60 -12.99 -17.32
CA MET A 88 14.02 -12.56 -18.60
C MET A 88 12.78 -13.39 -18.92
N LYS A 89 11.60 -12.77 -18.82
CA LYS A 89 10.35 -13.43 -19.18
C LYS A 89 10.14 -13.36 -20.69
N VAL A 90 10.23 -14.51 -21.34
CA VAL A 90 9.94 -14.64 -22.78
C VAL A 90 8.44 -14.88 -22.97
N LEU A 91 7.77 -13.93 -23.61
CA LEU A 91 6.41 -14.05 -24.12
C LEU A 91 6.45 -14.35 -25.62
N LYS A 92 5.31 -14.72 -26.22
CA LYS A 92 5.20 -15.09 -27.65
C LYS A 92 5.81 -14.07 -28.63
N ARG A 93 5.88 -12.79 -28.28
CA ARG A 93 6.42 -11.71 -29.14
C ARG A 93 7.45 -10.81 -28.47
N ASN A 94 7.57 -10.83 -27.15
CA ASN A 94 8.42 -9.90 -26.40
C ASN A 94 9.26 -10.63 -25.37
N ARG A 95 10.42 -10.06 -25.06
CA ARG A 95 11.23 -10.46 -23.90
C ARG A 95 11.22 -9.30 -22.91
N ILE A 96 10.73 -9.55 -21.70
CA ILE A 96 10.59 -8.52 -20.67
C ILE A 96 11.54 -8.87 -19.52
N PRO A 97 12.50 -8.00 -19.16
CA PRO A 97 13.29 -8.19 -17.95
C PRO A 97 12.41 -7.97 -16.73
N ILE A 98 12.36 -8.96 -15.85
CA ILE A 98 11.72 -8.92 -14.53
C ILE A 98 12.84 -8.84 -13.51
N VAL A 99 12.72 -7.90 -12.58
CA VAL A 99 13.72 -7.71 -11.52
C VAL A 99 13.09 -8.04 -10.17
N LYS A 100 13.83 -8.78 -9.35
CA LYS A 100 13.49 -9.00 -7.94
C LYS A 100 14.23 -7.94 -7.13
N VAL A 101 13.48 -7.13 -6.40
CA VAL A 101 14.04 -6.02 -5.61
C VAL A 101 13.86 -6.33 -4.13
N ARG A 102 14.91 -6.07 -3.34
CA ARG A 102 14.84 -6.03 -1.88
C ARG A 102 14.48 -4.62 -1.44
N TRP A 103 13.49 -4.52 -0.57
CA TRP A 103 13.09 -3.29 0.11
C TRP A 103 13.63 -3.30 1.54
N ASN A 104 13.91 -2.12 2.12
CA ASN A 104 14.22 -1.98 3.53
C ASN A 104 12.88 -1.94 4.27
N SER A 105 12.63 -2.90 5.16
CA SER A 105 11.61 -2.76 6.21
C SER A 105 12.02 -1.70 7.22
#